data_AF-A0AAW2CK29-F1
#
_entry.id   AF-A0AAW2CK29-F1
#
_cell.length_a   1.000
_cell.length_b   1.000
_cell.length_c   1.000
_cell.angle_alpha   90.00
_cell.angle_beta   90.00
_cell.angle_gamma   90.00
#
_symmetry.space_group_name_H-M   'P 1'
#
loop_
_entity.id
_entity.type
_entity.pdbx_description
1 polymer ?
#
loop_
_entity_poly.entity_id
_entity_poly.type
_entity_poly.pdbx_seq_one_letter_code
_entity_poly.pdbx_strand_id
1 'polypeptide(L)'
;MAGPKWEDLEEDCLVNVLTRVGTESLLYDIPFVCKSWYRVSLDPSCWKIINFQEFVHQPPLADEYLKLIINHSRGNVTSVMLPTSCPDEV
;
A
#
# COMPACT_ATOMS: atom_id res chain seq x y z
N MET A 1 26.69 -17.92 -1.73
CA MET A 1 25.97 -18.01 -0.45
C MET A 1 24.71 -17.18 -0.62
N ALA A 2 23.53 -17.75 -0.45
CA ALA A 2 22.31 -16.95 -0.40
C ALA A 2 22.34 -16.18 0.92
N GLY A 3 22.25 -14.85 0.85
CA GLY A 3 22.13 -14.01 2.04
C GLY A 3 20.82 -14.28 2.79
N PRO A 4 20.66 -13.73 4.01
CA PRO A 4 19.39 -13.79 4.72
C PRO A 4 18.26 -13.25 3.82
N LYS A 5 17.12 -13.95 3.79
CA LYS A 5 16.00 -13.58 2.94
C LYS A 5 15.09 -12.60 3.66
N TRP A 6 14.53 -11.67 2.90
CA TRP A 6 13.56 -10.71 3.43
C TRP A 6 12.27 -11.38 3.92
N GLU A 7 11.90 -12.53 3.34
CA GLU A 7 10.69 -13.27 3.73
C GLU A 7 10.77 -13.91 5.12
N ASP A 8 11.98 -14.05 5.67
CA ASP A 8 12.26 -14.65 6.98
C ASP A 8 12.34 -13.61 8.11
N LEU A 9 12.15 -12.31 7.83
CA LEU A 9 12.06 -11.28 8.87
C LEU A 9 10.83 -11.50 9.75
N GLU A 10 10.94 -11.10 11.02
CA GLU A 10 9.80 -11.03 11.94
C GLU A 10 8.70 -10.13 11.37
N GLU A 11 7.43 -10.54 11.55
CA GLU A 11 6.29 -9.86 10.94
C GLU A 11 6.22 -8.39 11.37
N ASP A 12 6.46 -8.07 12.64
CA ASP A 12 6.47 -6.68 13.15
C ASP A 12 7.51 -5.81 12.44
N CYS A 13 8.67 -6.39 12.11
CA CYS A 13 9.70 -5.70 11.35
C CYS A 13 9.26 -5.46 9.90
N LEU A 14 8.63 -6.46 9.27
CA LEU A 14 8.07 -6.32 7.93
C LEU A 14 6.94 -5.28 7.91
N VAL A 15 6.03 -5.26 8.88
CA VAL A 15 4.97 -4.23 9.00
C VAL A 15 5.61 -2.85 9.04
N ASN A 16 6.62 -2.63 9.89
CA ASN A 16 7.29 -1.33 9.99
C ASN A 16 7.96 -0.90 8.67
N VAL A 17 8.46 -1.84 7.85
CA VAL A 17 8.94 -1.54 6.49
C VAL A 17 7.77 -1.20 5.57
N LEU A 18 6.75 -2.04 5.51
CA LEU A 18 5.60 -1.90 4.60
C LEU A 18 4.76 -0.64 4.87
N THR A 19 4.70 -0.16 6.11
CA THR A 19 4.04 1.12 6.43
C THR A 19 4.71 2.34 5.76
N ARG A 20 5.90 2.18 5.18
CA ARG A 20 6.70 3.26 4.59
C ARG A 20 6.81 3.20 3.06
N VAL A 21 6.28 2.16 2.41
CA VAL A 21 6.46 1.97 0.96
C VAL A 21 5.49 2.79 0.11
N GLY A 22 4.41 3.32 0.70
CA GLY A 22 3.38 4.07 -0.02
C GLY A 22 2.17 3.22 -0.40
N THR A 23 1.09 3.89 -0.79
CA THR A 23 -0.19 3.23 -1.12
C THR A 23 -0.11 2.50 -2.45
N GLU A 24 0.56 3.09 -3.45
CA GLU A 24 0.75 2.48 -4.77
C GLU A 24 1.48 1.14 -4.66
N SER A 25 2.62 1.08 -3.96
CA SER A 25 3.35 -0.18 -3.79
C SER A 25 2.58 -1.21 -2.97
N LEU A 26 1.84 -0.80 -1.93
CA LEU A 26 0.98 -1.72 -1.18
C LEU A 26 -0.10 -2.38 -2.05
N LEU A 27 -0.57 -1.69 -3.09
CA LEU A 27 -1.56 -2.21 -4.04
C LEU A 27 -0.93 -3.05 -5.15
N TYR A 28 0.15 -2.57 -5.75
CA TYR A 28 0.64 -3.10 -7.03
C TYR A 28 1.90 -3.95 -6.92
N ASP A 29 2.72 -3.79 -5.87
CA ASP A 29 4.01 -4.45 -5.76
C ASP A 29 4.02 -5.51 -4.66
N ILE A 30 3.69 -5.11 -3.43
CA ILE A 30 3.85 -5.91 -2.23
C ILE A 30 3.11 -7.27 -2.28
N PRO A 31 1.87 -7.36 -2.79
CA PRO A 31 1.16 -8.64 -2.91
C PRO A 31 1.89 -9.66 -3.81
N PHE A 32 2.75 -9.21 -4.72
CA PHE A 32 3.39 -10.03 -5.75
C PHE A 32 4.85 -10.37 -5.44
N VAL A 33 5.44 -9.83 -4.36
CA VAL A 33 6.83 -10.16 -3.95
C VAL A 33 6.93 -11.60 -3.46
N CYS A 34 6.18 -11.94 -2.40
CA CYS A 34 6.08 -13.30 -1.88
C CYS A 34 4.87 -13.44 -0.95
N LYS A 35 4.54 -14.68 -0.57
CA LYS A 35 3.39 -14.98 0.31
C LYS A 35 3.51 -14.32 1.69
N SER A 36 4.72 -14.22 2.23
CA SER A 36 4.99 -13.59 3.54
C SER A 36 4.62 -12.10 3.48
N TRP A 37 5.10 -11.40 2.45
CA TRP A 37 4.83 -9.97 2.24
C TRP A 37 3.36 -9.69 1.97
N TYR A 38 2.70 -10.52 1.16
CA TYR A 38 1.25 -10.41 0.96
C TYR A 38 0.50 -10.53 2.29
N ARG A 39 0.80 -11.56 3.11
CA ARG A 39 0.15 -11.75 4.42
C ARG A 39 0.34 -10.54 5.33
N VAL A 40 1.56 -10.03 5.44
CA VAL A 40 1.89 -8.88 6.29
C VAL A 40 1.25 -7.59 5.77
N SER A 41 1.12 -7.42 4.45
CA SER A 41 0.44 -6.26 3.86
C SER A 41 -1.04 -6.15 4.24
N LEU A 42 -1.67 -7.24 4.69
CA LEU A 42 -3.06 -7.23 5.18
C LEU A 42 -3.20 -6.66 6.60
N ASP A 43 -2.10 -6.34 7.28
CA ASP A 43 -2.14 -5.67 8.57
C ASP A 43 -2.69 -4.23 8.42
N PRO A 44 -3.71 -3.84 9.21
CA PRO A 44 -4.29 -2.50 9.11
C PRO A 44 -3.31 -1.35 9.31
N SER A 45 -2.19 -1.59 10.00
CA SER A 45 -1.15 -0.58 10.20
C SER A 45 -0.50 -0.13 8.90
N CYS A 46 -0.40 -1.01 7.90
CA CYS A 46 0.10 -0.68 6.56
C CYS A 46 -0.80 0.34 5.85
N TRP A 47 -2.08 0.41 6.20
CA TRP A 47 -3.10 1.22 5.52
C TRP A 47 -3.55 2.44 6.34
N LYS A 48 -2.74 2.88 7.32
CA LYS A 48 -3.04 4.07 8.14
C LYS A 48 -2.93 5.38 7.36
N ILE A 49 -2.09 5.39 6.31
CA ILE A 49 -1.84 6.56 5.48
C ILE A 49 -2.18 6.17 4.04
N ILE A 50 -3.18 6.84 3.47
CA ILE A 50 -3.58 6.64 2.08
C ILE A 50 -3.19 7.89 1.29
N ASN A 51 -2.32 7.71 0.30
CA ASN A 51 -1.79 8.80 -0.49
C ASN A 51 -2.27 8.73 -1.94
N PHE A 52 -3.34 9.43 -2.27
CA PHE A 52 -3.84 9.46 -3.63
C PHE A 52 -3.01 10.34 -4.57
N GLN A 53 -2.05 11.12 -4.06
CA GLN A 53 -1.14 11.89 -4.91
C GLN A 53 -0.21 10.97 -5.73
N GLU A 54 -0.01 9.73 -5.29
CA GLU A 54 0.77 8.72 -6.02
C GLU A 54 0.11 8.32 -7.34
N PHE A 55 -1.21 8.53 -7.48
CA PHE A 55 -1.98 8.12 -8.67
C PHE A 55 -2.28 9.27 -9.64
N VAL A 56 -1.69 10.46 -9.48
CA VAL A 56 -2.00 11.64 -10.33
C VAL A 56 -1.67 11.42 -11.80
N HIS A 57 -0.63 10.64 -12.08
CA HIS A 57 -0.21 10.30 -13.46
C HIS A 57 -0.75 8.94 -13.93
N GLN A 58 -1.57 8.29 -13.10
CA GLN A 58 -2.19 7.01 -13.38
C GLN A 58 -3.63 7.24 -13.86
N PRO A 59 -4.20 6.33 -14.66
CA PRO A 59 -5.65 6.34 -14.89
C PRO A 59 -6.39 6.24 -13.55
N PRO A 60 -7.67 6.69 -13.50
CA PRO A 60 -8.48 6.58 -12.29
C PRO A 60 -8.42 5.16 -11.72
N LEU A 61 -8.16 5.06 -10.42
CA LEU A 61 -8.19 3.78 -9.73
C LEU A 61 -9.54 3.12 -9.98
N ALA A 62 -9.51 1.89 -10.50
CA ALA A 62 -10.72 1.10 -10.61
C ALA A 62 -11.38 0.94 -9.24
N ASP A 63 -12.72 0.92 -9.20
CA ASP A 63 -13.50 0.74 -7.98
C ASP A 63 -13.05 -0.45 -7.12
N GLU A 64 -12.47 -1.48 -7.75
CA GLU A 64 -11.92 -2.65 -7.07
C GLU A 64 -10.72 -2.29 -6.17
N TYR A 65 -9.80 -1.43 -6.62
CA TYR A 65 -8.66 -0.99 -5.81
C TYR A 65 -9.12 -0.11 -4.64
N LEU A 66 -10.11 0.77 -4.86
CA LEU A 66 -10.71 1.56 -3.78
C LEU A 66 -11.36 0.66 -2.73
N LYS A 67 -12.11 -0.36 -3.14
CA LYS A 67 -12.68 -1.36 -2.22
C LYS A 67 -11.60 -2.10 -1.45
N LEU A 68 -10.48 -2.42 -2.09
CA LEU A 68 -9.37 -3.12 -1.46
C LEU A 68 -8.70 -2.24 -0.39
N ILE A 69 -8.44 -0.96 -0.67
CA ILE A 69 -7.96 0.02 0.32
C ILE A 69 -8.90 0.06 1.53
N ILE A 70 -10.21 0.21 1.28
CA ILE A 70 -11.22 0.29 2.34
C ILE A 70 -11.21 -0.99 3.20
N ASN A 71 -11.24 -2.16 2.56
CA ASN A 71 -11.26 -3.45 3.25
C ASN A 71 -9.99 -3.71 4.06
N HIS A 72 -8.81 -3.40 3.52
CA HIS A 72 -7.54 -3.63 4.19
C HIS A 72 -7.30 -2.65 5.34
N SER A 73 -7.80 -1.42 5.23
CA SER A 73 -7.69 -0.44 6.31
C SER A 73 -8.44 -0.84 7.57
N ARG A 74 -9.53 -1.62 7.46
CA ARG A 74 -10.38 -2.02 8.59
C ARG A 74 -10.74 -0.86 9.54
N GLY A 75 -10.92 0.35 9.00
CA GLY A 75 -11.23 1.55 9.77
C GLY A 75 -10.03 2.20 10.50
N ASN A 76 -8.80 1.82 10.19
CA ASN A 76 -7.58 2.37 10.80
C ASN A 76 -6.98 3.56 10.03
N VAL A 77 -7.63 4.06 8.99
CA VAL A 77 -7.11 5.22 8.23
C VAL A 77 -7.03 6.44 9.16
N THR A 78 -5.86 7.04 9.22
CA THR A 78 -5.57 8.24 10.03
C THR A 78 -5.24 9.47 9.19
N SER A 79 -4.75 9.27 7.97
CA SER A 79 -4.42 10.35 7.04
C SER A 79 -4.79 9.96 5.61
N VAL A 80 -5.46 10.87 4.91
CA VAL A 80 -5.77 10.74 3.48
C VAL A 80 -5.25 11.98 2.77
N MET A 81 -4.31 11.78 1.85
CA MET A 81 -3.80 12.85 0.98
C MET A 81 -4.48 12.74 -0.37
N LEU A 82 -5.14 13.83 -0.79
CA LEU A 82 -5.81 13.91 -2.08
C LEU A 82 -4.95 14.72 -3.07
N PRO A 83 -5.01 14.42 -4.38
CA PRO A 83 -4.41 15.26 -5.40
C PRO A 83 -4.86 16.72 -5.25
N THR A 84 -3.90 17.64 -5.28
CA THR A 84 -4.18 19.08 -5.12
C THR A 84 -4.59 19.76 -6.42
N SER A 85 -4.52 19.09 -7.57
CA SER A 85 -5.04 19.61 -8.84
C SER A 85 -5.76 18.52 -9.63
N CYS A 86 -6.90 18.88 -10.23
CA CYS A 86 -7.34 18.21 -11.45
C CYS A 86 -6.20 18.39 -12.48
N PRO A 87 -5.79 17.35 -13.23
CA PRO A 87 -5.05 17.62 -14.46
C PRO A 87 -5.96 18.50 -15.32
N ASP A 88 -5.47 19.70 -15.65
CA ASP A 88 -6.17 20.59 -16.59
C ASP A 88 -6.54 19.77 -17.84
N GLU A 89 -7.82 19.82 -18.21
CA GLU A 89 -8.34 19.16 -19.40
C GLU A 89 -7.53 19.64 -20.62
N VAL A 90 -6.75 18.73 -21.24
CA VAL A 90 -6.10 18.93 -22.54
C VAL A 90 -7.05 18.54 -23.66
#